data_AF-A0A1V2NML9-F1
#
_entry.id   AF-A0A1V2NML9-F1
#
_cell.length_a   1.000
_cell.length_b   1.000
_cell.length_c   1.000
_cell.angle_alpha   90.00
_cell.angle_beta   90.00
_cell.angle_gamma   90.00
#
_symmetry.space_group_name_H-M   'P 1'
#
loop_
_entity.id
_entity.type
_entity.pdbx_description
1 polymer ?
#
loop_
_entity_poly.entity_id
_entity_poly.type
_entity_poly.pdbx_seq_one_letter_code
_entity_poly.pdbx_strand_id
1 'polypeptide(L)'
;MRCLHTAELLMQIGRMSEAIVHLGMLMAADPRHPRAAVLMASALSGAPSVERSETPRKETGAPFDWDAAEGDTDEIVAPALVEAEPSSEDETGRARGVLGSDSRRRWQVGA
;
A
#
# COMPACT_ATOMS: atom_id res chain seq x y z
N MET A 1 19.46 11.93 24.54
CA MET A 1 18.73 13.13 25.00
C MET A 1 18.23 14.03 23.86
N ARG A 2 18.99 14.29 22.78
CA ARG A 2 18.56 15.25 21.72
C ARG A 2 17.32 14.82 20.91
N CYS A 3 17.13 13.54 20.61
CA CYS A 3 16.03 13.06 19.74
C CYS A 3 14.63 13.27 20.33
N LEU A 4 14.47 13.09 21.66
CA LEU A 4 13.19 13.28 22.34
C LEU A 4 12.77 14.75 22.28
N HIS A 5 13.69 15.66 22.61
CA HIS A 5 13.44 17.09 22.61
C HIS A 5 13.10 17.62 21.20
N THR A 6 13.83 17.17 20.17
CA THR A 6 13.52 17.51 18.77
C THR A 6 12.12 17.04 18.37
N ALA A 7 11.73 15.82 18.74
CA ALA A 7 10.38 15.32 18.45
C ALA A 7 9.28 16.15 19.13
N GLU A 8 9.47 16.54 20.39
CA GLU A 8 8.52 17.40 21.11
C GLU A 8 8.34 18.77 20.44
N LEU A 9 9.44 19.40 19.99
CA LEU A 9 9.39 20.66 19.23
C LEU A 9 8.65 20.49 17.90
N LEU A 10 8.92 19.40 17.17
CA LEU A 10 8.26 19.11 15.90
C LEU A 10 6.75 18.90 16.06
N MET A 11 6.32 18.22 17.13
CA MET A 11 4.91 18.07 17.46
C MET A 11 4.24 19.40 17.80
N GLN A 12 4.92 20.30 18.52
CA GLN A 12 4.40 21.64 18.83
C GLN A 12 4.16 22.50 17.59
N ILE A 13 5.00 22.36 16.56
CA ILE A 13 4.86 23.10 15.29
C ILE A 13 4.03 22.33 14.25
N GLY A 14 3.35 21.25 14.64
CA GLY A 14 2.43 20.50 13.77
C GLY A 14 3.10 19.55 12.78
N ARG A 15 4.43 19.36 12.83
CA ARG A 15 5.19 18.50 11.92
C ARG A 15 5.22 17.05 12.42
N MET A 16 4.05 16.41 12.45
CA MET A 16 3.86 15.07 13.02
C MET A 16 4.69 13.99 12.32
N SER A 17 4.80 14.02 10.98
CA SER A 17 5.54 13.03 10.20
C SER A 17 7.03 12.99 10.57
N GLU A 18 7.65 14.15 10.79
CA GLU A 18 9.06 14.22 11.19
C GLU A 18 9.26 13.85 12.65
N ALA A 19 8.33 14.26 13.54
CA ALA A 19 8.35 13.81 14.92
C ALA A 19 8.32 12.28 15.01
N ILE A 20 7.49 11.62 14.20
CA ILE A 20 7.40 10.16 14.09
C ILE A 20 8.74 9.54 13.69
N VAL A 21 9.45 10.11 12.70
CA VAL A 21 10.78 9.62 12.29
C VAL A 21 11.78 9.71 13.45
N HIS A 22 11.81 10.84 14.17
CA HIS A 22 12.71 11.01 15.31
C HIS A 22 12.39 10.08 16.48
N LEU A 23 11.10 9.83 16.76
CA LEU A 23 10.65 8.88 17.78
C LEU A 23 10.97 7.43 17.38
N GLY A 24 10.79 7.08 16.11
CA GLY A 24 11.15 5.77 15.57
C GLY A 24 12.64 5.47 15.71
N MET A 25 13.51 6.44 15.40
CA MET A 25 14.95 6.29 15.63
C MET A 25 15.30 6.11 17.11
N LEU A 26 14.62 6.83 18.01
CA LEU A 26 14.83 6.68 19.46
C LEU A 26 14.39 5.29 19.95
N MET A 27 13.24 4.80 19.49
CA MET A 27 12.71 3.49 19.86
C MET A 27 13.48 2.32 19.23
N ALA A 28 14.14 2.52 18.09
CA ALA A 28 15.05 1.54 17.51
C ALA A 28 16.28 1.30 18.41
N ALA A 29 16.74 2.35 19.10
CA ALA A 29 17.85 2.26 20.06
C ALA A 29 17.39 1.80 21.45
N ASP A 30 16.23 2.27 21.91
CA ASP A 30 15.62 1.88 23.19
C ASP A 30 14.11 1.58 23.00
N PRO A 31 13.75 0.31 22.74
CA PRO A 31 12.36 -0.09 22.51
C PRO A 31 11.46 0.08 23.74
N ARG A 32 12.03 0.20 24.94
CA ARG A 32 11.28 0.31 26.20
C ARG A 32 11.18 1.74 26.70
N HIS A 33 11.62 2.73 25.92
CA HIS A 33 11.59 4.13 26.32
C HIS A 33 10.15 4.63 26.51
N PRO A 34 9.66 4.79 27.76
CA PRO A 34 8.23 4.91 28.04
C PRO A 34 7.64 6.22 27.48
N ARG A 35 8.42 7.30 27.54
CA ARG A 35 8.02 8.62 27.02
C ARG A 35 7.91 8.63 25.49
N ALA A 36 8.74 7.85 24.80
CA ALA A 36 8.76 7.83 23.34
C ALA A 36 7.50 7.13 22.80
N ALA A 37 7.09 6.03 23.45
CA ALA A 37 5.87 5.32 23.12
C ALA A 37 4.62 6.21 23.26
N VAL A 38 4.54 6.99 24.35
CA VAL A 38 3.42 7.94 24.57
C VAL A 38 3.38 9.02 23.48
N LEU A 39 4.53 9.63 23.16
CA LEU A 39 4.59 10.67 22.13
C LEU A 39 4.28 10.11 20.73
N MET A 40 4.72 8.88 20.43
CA MET A 40 4.43 8.21 19.16
C MET A 40 2.94 7.95 19.00
N ALA A 41 2.28 7.46 20.04
CA ALA A 41 0.83 7.27 20.05
C ALA A 41 0.08 8.60 19.80
N SER A 42 0.51 9.69 20.46
CA SER A 42 -0.06 11.02 20.26
C SER A 42 0.15 11.55 18.84
N ALA A 43 1.36 11.40 18.29
CA ALA A 43 1.68 11.87 16.93
C ALA A 43 0.89 11.12 15.85
N LEU A 44 0.66 9.81 16.03
CA LEU A 44 -0.17 8.99 15.15
C LEU A 44 -1.67 9.25 15.33
N SER A 45 -2.10 9.60 16.54
CA SER A 45 -3.50 9.95 16.85
C SER A 45 -3.87 11.35 16.37
N GLY A 46 -2.87 12.21 16.11
CA GLY A 46 -3.00 13.55 15.53
C GLY A 46 -3.40 13.56 14.05
N ALA A 47 -4.15 12.54 13.61
CA ALA A 47 -4.96 12.68 12.40
C ALA A 47 -5.72 14.02 12.52
N PRO A 48 -5.87 14.79 11.42
CA PRO A 48 -6.81 15.89 11.48
C PRO A 48 -8.09 15.33 12.07
N SER A 49 -8.68 16.04 13.04
CA SER A 49 -10.11 15.93 13.24
C SER A 49 -10.68 16.32 11.89
N VAL A 50 -10.81 15.33 11.00
CA VAL A 50 -11.84 15.30 9.99
C VAL A 50 -13.04 15.59 10.88
N GLU A 51 -13.54 16.83 10.82
CA GLU A 51 -14.93 17.05 11.15
C GLU A 51 -15.60 15.86 10.51
N ARG A 52 -16.11 14.94 11.34
CA ARG A 52 -16.89 13.85 10.83
C ARG A 52 -18.02 14.62 10.15
N SER A 53 -17.89 14.85 8.84
CA SER A 53 -19.02 15.07 7.97
C SER A 53 -19.96 14.01 8.45
N GLU A 54 -21.04 14.45 9.10
CA GLU A 54 -22.04 13.58 9.68
C GLU A 54 -22.51 12.71 8.52
N THR A 55 -21.86 11.56 8.33
CA THR A 55 -22.46 10.49 7.58
C THR A 55 -23.70 10.19 8.39
N PRO A 56 -24.89 10.23 7.78
CA PRO A 56 -26.13 10.01 8.51
C PRO A 56 -25.93 8.71 9.26
N ARG A 57 -26.02 8.80 10.59
CA ARG A 57 -25.81 7.70 11.51
C ARG A 57 -26.70 6.56 11.03
N LYS A 58 -26.12 5.59 10.33
CA LYS A 58 -26.87 4.43 9.83
C LYS A 58 -27.42 3.75 11.08
N GLU A 59 -28.73 3.80 11.21
CA GLU A 59 -29.45 3.36 12.39
C GLU A 59 -29.03 1.92 12.70
N THR A 60 -28.60 1.70 13.95
CA THR A 60 -28.35 0.36 14.48
C THR A 60 -29.70 -0.26 14.78
N GLY A 61 -30.42 -0.68 13.75
CA GLY A 61 -31.80 -1.15 13.86
C GLY A 61 -32.08 -2.52 13.28
N ALA A 62 -31.31 -2.97 12.29
CA ALA A 62 -31.52 -4.28 11.67
C ALA A 62 -30.17 -4.94 11.34
N PRO A 63 -30.07 -6.28 11.44
CA PRO A 63 -28.94 -7.01 10.87
C PRO A 63 -28.85 -6.68 9.37
N PHE A 64 -27.63 -6.51 8.88
CA PHE A 64 -27.39 -6.30 7.46
C PHE A 64 -27.85 -7.55 6.69
N ASP A 65 -28.76 -7.35 5.74
CA ASP A 65 -29.33 -8.41 4.91
C ASP A 65 -28.36 -8.75 3.77
N TRP A 66 -27.64 -9.87 3.93
CA TRP A 66 -26.71 -10.37 2.92
C TRP A 66 -27.43 -10.98 1.72
N ASP A 67 -28.62 -11.56 1.92
CA ASP A 67 -29.38 -12.21 0.85
C ASP A 67 -29.90 -11.15 -0.14
N ALA A 68 -30.35 -10.01 0.38
CA ALA A 68 -30.72 -8.87 -0.47
C ALA A 68 -29.51 -8.27 -1.21
N ALA A 69 -28.33 -8.21 -0.57
CA ALA A 69 -27.13 -7.63 -1.16
C ALA A 69 -26.54 -8.48 -2.31
N GLU A 70 -26.75 -9.80 -2.30
CA GLU A 70 -26.28 -10.69 -3.37
C GLU A 70 -27.01 -10.41 -4.70
N GLY A 71 -28.31 -10.08 -4.64
CA GLY A 71 -29.09 -9.71 -5.83
C GLY A 71 -28.59 -8.47 -6.57
N ASP A 72 -27.91 -7.55 -5.88
CA ASP A 72 -27.35 -6.33 -6.48
C ASP A 72 -26.08 -6.61 -7.32
N THR A 73 -25.53 -7.82 -7.27
CA THR A 73 -24.28 -8.17 -7.99
C THR A 73 -24.49 -8.75 -9.40
N ASP A 74 -25.73 -9.10 -9.76
CA ASP A 74 -26.07 -9.71 -11.04
C ASP A 74 -25.85 -8.77 -12.25
N GLU A 75 -25.81 -7.45 -12.04
CA GLU A 75 -25.59 -6.46 -13.10
C GLU A 75 -24.11 -6.04 -13.26
N ILE A 76 -23.17 -6.65 -12.53
CA ILE A 76 -21.74 -6.32 -12.66
C ILE A 76 -21.22 -6.84 -14.01
N VAL A 77 -21.13 -5.94 -14.98
CA VAL A 77 -20.50 -6.18 -16.28
C VAL A 77 -19.06 -6.62 -16.08
N ALA A 78 -18.69 -7.77 -16.64
CA ALA A 78 -17.32 -8.27 -16.59
C ALA A 78 -16.33 -7.19 -17.07
N PRO A 79 -15.25 -6.91 -16.33
CA PRO A 79 -14.26 -5.94 -16.75
C PRO A 79 -13.66 -6.37 -18.10
N ALA A 80 -13.48 -5.41 -19.01
CA ALA A 80 -13.00 -5.60 -20.39
C ALA A 80 -11.55 -6.15 -20.52
N LEU A 81 -10.99 -6.69 -19.43
CA LEU A 81 -9.64 -7.25 -19.34
C LEU A 81 -9.59 -8.77 -19.57
N VAL A 82 -10.73 -9.44 -19.78
CA VAL A 82 -10.72 -10.80 -20.29
C VAL A 82 -10.49 -10.73 -21.80
N GLU A 83 -9.24 -10.88 -22.22
CA GLU A 83 -8.90 -11.19 -23.61
C GLU A 83 -9.70 -12.44 -24.00
N ALA A 84 -10.62 -12.30 -24.96
CA ALA A 84 -11.32 -13.45 -25.51
C ALA A 84 -10.28 -14.37 -26.15
N GLU A 85 -10.13 -15.58 -25.60
CA GLU A 85 -9.27 -16.63 -26.15
C GLU A 85 -9.50 -16.75 -27.67
N PRO A 86 -8.45 -16.69 -28.51
CA PRO A 86 -8.63 -16.86 -29.94
C PRO A 86 -9.12 -18.27 -30.21
N SER A 87 -10.30 -18.36 -30.83
CA SER A 87 -10.86 -19.60 -31.38
C SER A 87 -9.79 -20.31 -32.20
N SER A 88 -9.49 -21.55 -31.84
CA SER A 88 -8.59 -22.45 -32.53
C SER A 88 -9.00 -22.62 -33.99
N GLU A 89 -8.23 -22.07 -34.93
CA GLU A 89 -8.22 -22.48 -36.33
C GLU A 89 -6.76 -22.79 -36.74
N ASP A 90 -6.43 -24.06 -36.56
CA ASP A 90 -5.52 -24.91 -37.33
C ASP A 90 -4.33 -24.26 -38.07
N GLU A 91 -3.16 -24.42 -37.46
CA GLU A 91 -2.05 -25.23 -37.98
C GLU A 91 -1.92 -25.35 -39.50
N THR A 92 -1.04 -24.54 -40.10
CA THR A 92 -0.28 -24.96 -41.29
C THR A 92 1.15 -24.44 -41.23
N GLY A 93 2.06 -25.36 -40.92
CA GLY A 93 3.48 -25.07 -40.72
C GLY A 93 4.27 -24.76 -42.00
N ARG A 94 5.58 -24.52 -41.76
CA ARG A 94 6.70 -24.33 -42.71
C ARG A 94 6.94 -22.85 -43.05
N ALA A 95 8.12 -22.25 -42.87
CA ALA A 95 9.45 -22.80 -43.10
C ALA A 95 10.59 -22.01 -42.41
N ARG A 96 11.63 -22.75 -42.04
CA ARG A 96 13.07 -22.45 -42.16
C ARG A 96 13.65 -21.33 -41.31
N GLY A 97 14.33 -21.76 -40.26
CA GLY A 97 15.36 -20.99 -39.60
C GLY A 97 16.47 -20.56 -40.54
N VAL A 98 16.95 -19.33 -40.32
CA VAL A 98 18.25 -18.86 -40.77
C VAL A 98 19.04 -18.53 -39.51
N LEU A 99 20.06 -19.35 -39.27
CA LEU A 99 21.09 -19.18 -38.26
C LEU A 99 21.87 -17.90 -38.58
N GLY A 100 21.68 -16.86 -37.78
CA GLY A 100 22.54 -15.68 -37.72
C GLY A 100 23.42 -15.76 -36.48
N SER A 101 24.56 -16.46 -36.59
CA SER A 101 25.62 -16.38 -35.60
C SER A 101 26.13 -14.94 -35.54
N ASP A 102 25.96 -14.26 -34.41
CA ASP A 102 26.81 -13.11 -34.12
C ASP A 102 27.45 -13.23 -32.74
N SER A 103 28.77 -13.14 -32.82
CA SER A 103 29.75 -13.31 -31.79
C SER A 103 30.09 -11.94 -31.27
N ARG A 104 29.80 -11.66 -29.99
CA ARG A 104 30.60 -10.83 -29.08
C ARG A 104 29.76 -10.37 -27.89
N ARG A 105 30.11 -10.85 -26.71
CA ARG A 105 30.41 -10.01 -25.55
C ARG A 105 31.09 -10.85 -24.46
N ARG A 106 32.41 -10.90 -24.59
CA ARG A 106 33.35 -11.28 -23.53
C ARG A 106 33.43 -10.09 -22.57
N TRP A 107 32.90 -10.23 -21.36
CA TRP A 107 33.26 -9.37 -20.23
C TRP A 107 33.93 -10.25 -19.18
N GLN A 108 35.19 -9.93 -18.91
CA GLN A 108 36.01 -10.51 -17.86
C GLN A 108 35.48 -10.09 -16.49
N VAL A 109 35.56 -10.99 -15.51
CA VAL A 109 35.62 -10.62 -14.09
C VAL A 109 36.86 -11.29 -13.53
N GLY A 110 37.73 -10.47 -12.96
CA GLY A 110 39.10 -10.81 -12.57
C GLY A 110 39.22 -11.60 -11.26
N ALA A 111 40.44 -12.06 -11.03
CA ALA A 111 40.98 -12.53 -9.75
C ALA A 111 42.37 -11.89 -9.59
#